data_AF-A0A242KFG2-F1
#
_entry.id   AF-A0A242KFG2-F1
#
_cell.length_a   1.000
_cell.length_b   1.000
_cell.length_c   1.000
_cell.angle_alpha   90.00
_cell.angle_beta   90.00
_cell.angle_gamma   90.00
#
_symmetry.space_group_name_H-M   'P 1'
#
loop_
_entity.id
_entity.type
_entity.pdbx_description
1 polymer ?
#
loop_
_entity_poly.entity_id
_entity_poly.type
_entity_poly.pdbx_seq_one_letter_code
_entity_poly.pdbx_strand_id
1 'polypeptide(L)' 'MNLEDLSLDKDNVVVTRKGNKKDAVNIAAFAMEYLANYLTIRNSRYKAPEGESALFLTLFTNENLDGSLAFL' A
#
# COMPACT_ATOMS: atom_id res chain seq x y z
N MET A 1 -5.28 0.39 6.82
CA MET A 1 -4.33 -0.73 7.00
C MET A 1 -2.97 -0.20 6.62
N ASN A 2 -2.00 -0.44 7.49
CA ASN A 2 -0.65 0.07 7.41
C ASN A 2 0.34 -1.09 7.17
N LEU A 3 1.58 -0.75 6.84
CA LEU A 3 2.68 -1.73 6.71
C LEU A 3 2.85 -2.58 7.99
N GLU A 4 2.66 -1.98 9.16
CA GLU A 4 2.74 -2.65 10.47
C GLU A 4 1.65 -3.71 10.70
N ASP A 5 0.53 -3.63 9.97
CA ASP A 5 -0.56 -4.59 10.12
C ASP A 5 -0.24 -5.92 9.43
N LEU A 6 0.68 -5.95 8.46
CA LEU A 6 1.06 -7.13 7.68
C LEU A 6 2.31 -7.81 8.23
N SER A 7 2.25 -9.12 8.44
CA SER A 7 3.37 -9.95 8.89
C SER A 7 3.64 -11.04 7.86
N LEU A 8 4.74 -10.90 7.11
CA LEU A 8 5.19 -11.92 6.15
C LEU A 8 5.76 -13.16 6.84
N ASP A 9 6.26 -13.00 8.07
CA ASP A 9 6.79 -14.09 8.89
C ASP A 9 5.70 -14.96 9.52
N LYS A 10 4.51 -14.40 9.77
CA LYS A 10 3.37 -15.10 10.39
C LYS A 10 2.24 -15.39 9.41
N ASP A 11 2.43 -15.09 8.14
CA ASP A 11 1.45 -15.23 7.06
C ASP A 11 0.07 -14.65 7.44
N ASN A 12 0.05 -13.49 8.09
CA ASN A 12 -1.20 -12.90 8.56
C ASN A 12 -1.22 -11.37 8.50
N VAL A 13 -2.43 -10.84 8.66
CA VAL A 13 -2.68 -9.41 8.75
C VAL A 13 -3.62 -9.09 9.90
N VAL A 14 -3.34 -8.01 10.60
CA VAL A 14 -4.23 -7.46 11.63
C VAL A 14 -5.25 -6.54 10.98
N VAL A 15 -6.54 -6.85 11.17
CA VAL A 15 -7.63 -6.00 10.69
C VAL A 15 -8.32 -5.31 11.86
N THR A 16 -8.54 -4.00 11.72
CA THR A 16 -9.37 -3.24 12.67
C THR A 16 -10.79 -3.17 12.13
N ARG A 17 -11.75 -3.74 12.86
CA ARG A 17 -13.18 -3.78 12.49
C ARG A 17 -14.02 -2.87 13.37
N LYS A 18 -15.33 -2.78 13.06
CA LYS A 18 -16.31 -1.99 13.82
C LYS A 18 -16.17 -2.20 15.33
N GLY A 19 -16.15 -1.09 16.07
CA GLY A 19 -15.97 -1.09 17.52
C GLY A 19 -14.50 -1.20 17.96
N ASN A 20 -13.55 -0.84 17.10
CA ASN A 20 -12.11 -0.86 17.37
C ASN A 20 -11.58 -2.25 17.78
N LYS A 21 -12.23 -3.31 17.32
CA LYS A 21 -11.80 -4.69 17.59
C LYS A 21 -10.73 -5.07 16.57
N LYS A 22 -9.73 -5.82 17.02
CA LYS A 22 -8.63 -6.31 16.20
C LYS A 22 -8.69 -7.82 16.09
N ASP A 23 -8.58 -8.34 14.88
CA ASP A 23 -8.47 -9.76 14.62
C ASP A 23 -7.24 -10.00 13.72
N ALA A 24 -6.52 -11.09 13.94
CA ALA A 24 -5.46 -11.55 13.04
C ALA A 24 -6.06 -12.55 12.05
N VAL A 25 -5.89 -12.28 10.75
CA VAL A 25 -6.44 -13.09 9.68
C VAL A 25 -5.28 -13.72 8.91
N ASN A 26 -5.27 -15.05 8.82
CA ASN A 26 -4.27 -15.77 8.04
C ASN A 26 -4.49 -15.51 6.55
N ILE A 27 -3.39 -15.37 5.83
CA ILE A 27 -3.34 -15.15 4.39
C ILE A 27 -2.97 -16.48 3.74
N ALA A 28 -3.66 -16.83 2.66
CA ALA A 28 -3.32 -18.02 1.90
C ALA A 28 -1.91 -17.90 1.30
N ALA A 29 -1.14 -18.99 1.28
CA ALA A 29 0.25 -18.99 0.82
C ALA A 29 0.44 -18.36 -0.58
N PHE A 30 -0.48 -18.60 -1.51
CA PHE A 30 -0.41 -18.00 -2.86
C PHE A 30 -0.53 -16.47 -2.85
N ALA A 31 -1.26 -15.90 -1.88
CA ALA A 31 -1.42 -14.46 -1.74
C ALA A 31 -0.18 -13.81 -1.11
N MET A 32 0.59 -14.55 -0.31
CA MET A 32 1.85 -14.07 0.26
C MET A 32 2.86 -13.72 -0.83
N GLU A 33 2.91 -14.50 -1.91
CA GLU A 33 3.78 -14.19 -3.06
C GLU A 33 3.39 -12.85 -3.71
N TYR A 34 2.09 -12.59 -3.90
CA TYR A 34 1.62 -11.31 -4.45
C TYR A 34 1.93 -10.13 -3.52
N LEU A 35 1.81 -10.30 -2.21
CA LEU A 35 2.13 -9.26 -1.22
C LEU A 35 3.63 -8.95 -1.20
N ALA A 36 4.47 -9.98 -1.22
CA ALA A 36 5.92 -9.81 -1.31
C ALA A 36 6.29 -9.05 -2.60
N ASN A 37 5.74 -9.46 -3.74
CA ASN A 37 5.96 -8.81 -5.02
C ASN A 37 5.46 -7.35 -5.03
N TYR A 38 4.34 -7.06 -4.37
CA TYR A 38 3.86 -5.68 -4.24
C TYR A 38 4.83 -4.81 -3.42
N LEU A 39 5.32 -5.33 -2.29
CA LEU A 39 6.26 -4.60 -1.42
C LEU A 39 7.58 -4.26 -2.15
N THR A 40 8.05 -5.12 -3.06
CA THR A 40 9.26 -4.81 -3.85
C THR A 40 9.06 -3.65 -4.82
N ILE A 41 7.86 -3.47 -5.36
CA ILE A 41 7.53 -2.40 -6.32
C ILE A 41 6.92 -1.16 -5.67
N ARG A 42 6.52 -1.22 -4.39
CA ARG A 42 5.75 -0.16 -3.71
C ARG A 42 6.45 1.20 -3.81
N ASN A 43 7.73 1.27 -3.46
CA ASN A 43 8.47 2.53 -3.44
C ASN A 43 8.81 3.03 -4.86
N SER A 44 9.21 2.14 -5.76
CA SER A 44 9.65 2.52 -7.11
C SER A 44 8.48 2.92 -8.01
N ARG A 45 7.35 2.20 -7.94
CA ARG A 45 6.17 2.44 -8.78
C ARG A 45 5.30 3.55 -8.21
N TYR A 46 5.00 3.52 -6.91
CA TYR A 46 4.01 4.41 -6.30
C TYR A 46 4.62 5.60 -5.55
N LYS A 47 5.96 5.73 -5.58
CA LYS A 47 6.70 6.89 -5.04
C LYS A 47 6.31 7.22 -3.60
N ALA A 48 6.28 6.20 -2.74
CA ALA A 48 5.94 6.35 -1.33
C ALA A 48 6.79 7.46 -0.67
N PRO A 49 6.17 8.51 -0.10
CA PRO A 49 6.88 9.51 0.69
C PRO A 49 7.59 8.88 1.90
N GLU A 50 8.59 9.58 2.42
CA GLU A 50 9.20 9.20 3.70
C GLU A 50 8.13 9.22 4.80
N GLY A 51 8.09 8.14 5.59
CA GLY A 51 7.08 7.96 6.65
C GLY A 51 5.69 7.52 6.18
N GLU A 52 5.47 7.30 4.88
CA GLU A 52 4.19 6.80 4.38
C GLU A 52 3.93 5.36 4.84
N SER A 53 2.94 5.20 5.72
CA SER A 53 2.65 3.95 6.41
C SER A 53 1.56 3.11 5.76
N ALA A 54 0.74 3.67 4.86
CA ALA A 54 -0.34 2.94 4.21
C ALA A 54 0.20 1.74 3.42
N LEU A 55 -0.35 0.55 3.61
CA LEU A 55 0.15 -0.65 2.92
C LEU A 55 0.06 -0.46 1.39
N PHE A 56 -1.14 -0.13 0.89
CA PHE A 56 -1.38 0.06 -0.54
C PHE A 56 -1.44 1.54 -0.91
N LEU A 57 -0.69 1.90 -1.96
CA LEU A 57 -0.63 3.25 -2.52
C LEU A 57 -1.26 3.30 -3.91
N THR A 58 -1.76 4.47 -4.28
CA THR A 58 -2.26 4.78 -5.62
C THR A 58 -1.28 5.68 -6.36
N LEU A 59 -1.30 5.63 -7.69
CA LEU A 59 -0.63 6.65 -8.48
C LEU A 59 -1.48 7.91 -8.43
N PHE A 60 -0.89 8.99 -7.93
CA PHE A 60 -1.51 10.30 -8.03
C PHE A 60 -1.16 10.91 -9.38
N THR A 61 -2.09 10.82 -10.34
CA THR A 61 -1.97 11.48 -11.64
C THR A 61 -2.54 12.89 -11.52
N ASN A 62 -1.68 13.88 -11.30
CA ASN A 62 -2.00 15.27 -11.66
C ASN A 62 -1.81 15.43 -13.17
N GLU A 63 -2.66 14.80 -13.97
CA GLU A 63 -2.82 15.26 -15.34
C GLU A 63 -3.60 16.57 -15.27
N ASN A 64 -2.99 17.63 -15.81
CA ASN A 64 -3.35 19.05 -15.76
C ASN A 64 -2.87 19.77 -14.49
N LEU A 65 -1.63 20.26 -14.52
CA LEU A 65 -1.25 21.69 -14.40
C LEU A 65 0.26 21.80 -14.68
N ASP A 66 0.71 21.25 -15.82
CA ASP A 66 1.88 21.84 -16.45
C ASP A 66 1.37 23.09 -17.18
N GLY A 67 1.85 24.25 -16.75
CA GLY A 67 1.51 25.54 -17.32
C GLY A 67 2.33 25.84 -18.57
N SER A 68 2.54 24.89 -19.49
CA SER A 68 3.32 25.12 -20.71
C SER A 68 2.49 25.29 -22.00
N LEU A 69 1.16 25.27 -21.94
CA LEU A 69 0.29 25.46 -23.12
C LEU A 69 -0.58 26.72 -23.09
N ALA A 70 -0.08 27.80 -22.49
CA ALA A 70 -0.69 29.14 -22.60
C ALA A 70 0.25 30.14 -23.28
N PHE A 71 0.87 29.75 -24.40
CA PHE A 71 1.40 30.67 -25.41
C PHE A 71 1.43 29.95 -26.75
N LEU A 72 0.36 30.08 -27.52
CA LEU A 72 0.29 30.26 -28.98
C LEU A 72 -1.13 30.70 -29.35
#